data_AF-A0A7W7CRL8-F1
#
_entry.id   AF-A0A7W7CRL8-F1
#
_cell.length_a   1.000
_cell.length_b   1.000
_cell.length_c   1.000
_cell.angle_alpha   90.00
_cell.angle_beta   90.00
_cell.angle_gamma   90.00
#
_symmetry.space_group_name_H-M   'P 1'
#
loop_
_entity.id
_entity.type
_entity.pdbx_description
1 polymer ?
#
loop_
_entity_poly.entity_id
_entity_poly.type
_entity_poly.pdbx_seq_one_letter_code
_entity_poly.pdbx_strand_id
1 'polypeptide(L)'
;MAGEGRVVMQVYCRIEVVVDDPVAVAERAAQTLREADIDWSAERDSLEGAVAEIREDLSQALASLVEPDRMLQGVPGTQVRGGRWWAEPGAPAERFTPGFGEPGSPPRSVP
;
A
#
# COMPACT_ATOMS: atom_id res chain seq x y z
N MET A 1 -5.95 -38.77 -15.56
CA MET A 1 -5.88 -37.32 -15.80
C MET A 1 -6.26 -36.63 -14.50
N ALA A 2 -5.29 -36.44 -13.60
CA ALA A 2 -5.53 -35.73 -12.34
C ALA A 2 -5.66 -34.24 -12.67
N GLY A 3 -6.76 -33.61 -12.27
CA GLY A 3 -6.88 -32.15 -12.38
C GLY A 3 -5.82 -31.52 -11.48
N GLU A 4 -4.84 -30.84 -12.08
CA GLU A 4 -3.87 -30.03 -11.34
C GLU A 4 -4.67 -29.02 -10.50
N GLY A 5 -4.58 -29.18 -9.18
CA GLY A 5 -5.49 -28.57 -8.23
C GLY A 5 -5.38 -27.05 -8.25
N ARG A 6 -6.44 -26.38 -8.70
CA ARG A 6 -6.60 -24.94 -8.50
C ARG A 6 -6.60 -24.65 -6.99
N VAL A 7 -5.60 -23.90 -6.52
CA VAL A 7 -5.54 -23.42 -5.13
C VAL A 7 -6.12 -22.00 -5.08
N VAL A 8 -7.10 -21.80 -4.20
CA VAL A 8 -7.65 -20.48 -3.90
C VAL A 8 -7.29 -20.16 -2.46
N MET A 9 -6.61 -19.03 -2.25
CA MET A 9 -6.23 -18.54 -0.93
C MET A 9 -6.81 -17.14 -0.73
N GLN A 10 -7.32 -16.88 0.48
CA GLN A 10 -7.69 -15.53 0.91
C GLN A 10 -6.57 -15.00 1.80
N VAL A 11 -6.03 -13.82 1.45
CA VAL A 11 -4.99 -13.15 2.24
C VAL A 11 -5.62 -11.92 2.88
N TYR A 12 -5.58 -11.87 4.21
CA TYR A 12 -5.97 -10.71 4.99
C TYR A 12 -4.72 -10.23 5.72
N CYS A 13 -4.20 -9.06 5.36
CA CYS A 13 -3.02 -8.49 6.00
C CYS A 13 -3.34 -7.10 6.55
N ARG A 14 -2.88 -6.84 7.78
CA ARG A 14 -2.73 -5.48 8.30
C ARG A 14 -1.28 -5.07 8.08
N ILE A 15 -1.07 -3.90 7.49
CA ILE A 15 0.25 -3.28 7.36
C ILE A 15 0.20 -1.99 8.17
N GLU A 16 1.19 -1.79 9.05
CA GLU A 16 1.41 -0.52 9.74
C GLU A 16 2.57 0.18 9.05
N VAL A 17 2.34 1.42 8.64
CA VAL A 17 3.35 2.26 7.98
C VAL A 17 3.64 3.43 8.91
N VAL A 18 4.88 3.50 9.38
CA VAL A 18 5.38 4.61 10.19
C VAL A 18 6.26 5.47 9.30
N VAL A 19 6.00 6.77 9.28
CA VAL A 19 6.84 7.76 8.60
C VAL A 19 7.46 8.66 9.64
N ASP A 20 8.75 8.45 9.90
CA ASP A 20 9.50 9.22 10.90
C ASP A 20 9.87 10.63 10.41
N ASP A 21 10.03 10.80 9.09
CA ASP A 21 10.31 12.08 8.45
C ASP A 21 9.39 12.31 7.22
N PRO A 22 8.21 12.91 7.43
CA PRO A 22 7.27 13.25 6.37
C PRO A 22 7.85 14.17 5.29
N VAL A 23 8.78 15.06 5.66
CA VAL A 23 9.37 16.03 4.72
C VAL A 23 10.30 15.31 3.75
N ALA A 24 11.17 14.42 4.26
CA ALA A 24 12.06 13.62 3.42
C ALA A 24 11.28 12.73 2.44
N VAL A 25 10.13 12.18 2.85
CA VAL A 25 9.27 11.40 1.94
C VAL A 25 8.74 12.28 0.80
N ALA A 26 8.22 13.46 1.10
CA ALA A 26 7.72 14.37 0.07
C ALA A 26 8.82 14.88 -0.86
N GLU A 27 10.02 15.15 -0.34
CA GLU A 27 11.19 15.52 -1.16
C GLU A 27 11.63 14.37 -2.08
N ARG A 28 11.63 13.13 -1.58
CA ARG A 28 11.94 11.96 -2.41
C ARG A 28 10.89 11.74 -3.49
N ALA A 29 9.61 11.93 -3.18
CA ALA A 29 8.54 11.87 -4.17
C ALA A 29 8.73 12.94 -5.25
N ALA A 30 9.03 14.18 -4.86
CA ALA A 30 9.33 15.27 -5.78
C ALA A 30 10.53 14.95 -6.69
N GLN A 31 11.60 14.39 -6.14
CA GLN A 31 12.76 13.97 -6.93
C GLN A 31 12.40 12.87 -7.93
N THR A 32 11.61 11.89 -7.50
CA THR A 32 11.18 10.78 -8.36
C THR A 32 10.31 11.27 -9.51
N LEU A 33 9.40 12.22 -9.26
CA LEU A 33 8.56 12.83 -10.29
C LEU A 33 9.36 13.66 -11.30
N ARG A 34 10.47 14.29 -10.88
CA ARG A 34 11.40 15.00 -11.80
C ARG A 34 12.20 14.04 -12.67
N GLU A 35 12.58 12.90 -12.13
CA GLU A 35 13.34 11.86 -12.83
C GLU A 35 12.45 11.01 -13.75
N ALA A 36 11.13 11.05 -13.55
CA ALA A 36 10.18 10.36 -14.38
C ALA A 36 10.05 11.06 -15.75
N ASP A 37 9.97 10.27 -16.81
CA ASP A 37 9.75 10.73 -18.19
C ASP A 37 8.27 11.11 -18.40
N ILE A 38 7.80 12.10 -17.64
CA ILE A 38 6.43 12.63 -17.68
C ILE A 38 6.43 13.94 -18.45
N ASP A 39 5.56 14.04 -19.45
CA ASP A 39 5.28 15.31 -20.13
C ASP A 39 4.31 16.16 -19.29
N TRP A 40 4.86 16.85 -18.31
CA TRP A 40 4.10 17.75 -17.42
C TRP A 40 3.36 18.88 -18.16
N SER A 41 3.71 19.18 -19.41
CA SER A 41 3.00 20.19 -20.20
C SER A 41 1.65 19.68 -20.73
N ALA A 42 1.49 18.36 -20.84
CA ALA A 42 0.26 17.69 -21.24
C ALA A 42 -0.63 17.31 -20.05
N GLU A 43 -0.09 17.35 -18.84
CA GLU A 43 -0.82 17.02 -17.61
C GLU A 43 -1.73 18.17 -17.16
N ARG A 44 -2.79 17.81 -16.42
CA ARG A 44 -3.71 18.81 -15.84
C ARG A 44 -3.07 19.61 -14.72
N ASP A 45 -2.11 19.01 -14.03
CA ASP A 45 -1.42 19.60 -12.90
C ASP A 45 0.06 19.82 -13.21
N SER A 46 0.67 20.76 -12.49
CA SER A 46 2.10 21.01 -12.50
C SER A 46 2.82 20.06 -11.55
N LEU A 47 4.11 19.82 -11.82
CA LEU A 47 4.97 19.10 -10.89
C LEU A 47 4.96 19.77 -9.50
N GLU A 48 5.01 21.11 -9.45
CA GLU A 48 4.96 21.86 -8.19
C GLU A 48 3.64 21.65 -7.45
N GLY A 49 2.52 21.62 -8.17
CA GLY A 49 1.18 21.31 -7.64
C GLY A 49 1.11 19.90 -7.04
N ALA A 50 1.51 18.89 -7.81
CA ALA A 50 1.53 17.50 -7.35
C ALA A 50 2.40 17.31 -6.09
N VAL A 51 3.55 17.98 -6.02
CA VAL A 51 4.42 17.94 -4.84
C VAL A 51 3.80 18.67 -3.65
N ALA A 52 3.11 19.79 -3.89
CA ALA A 52 2.41 20.52 -2.84
C ALA A 52 1.27 19.67 -2.25
N GLU A 53 0.49 18.98 -3.09
CA GLU A 53 -0.57 18.07 -2.66
C GLU A 53 -0.03 16.91 -1.79
N ILE A 54 1.09 16.29 -2.18
CA ILE A 54 1.75 15.24 -1.38
C ILE A 54 2.17 15.76 0.00
N ARG A 55 2.61 17.02 0.09
CA ARG A 55 3.03 17.64 1.35
C ARG A 55 1.84 18.02 2.23
N GLU A 56 0.76 18.48 1.61
CA GLU A 56 -0.46 18.91 2.31
C GLU A 56 -1.17 17.72 2.95
N ASP A 57 -1.26 16.57 2.25
CA ASP A 57 -1.89 15.37 2.78
C ASP A 57 -1.08 14.10 2.45
N LEU A 58 -0.01 13.90 3.22
CA LEU A 58 0.82 12.70 3.12
C LEU A 58 0.03 11.42 3.44
N SER A 59 -0.99 11.50 4.30
CA SER A 59 -1.78 10.32 4.67
C SER A 59 -2.60 9.80 3.49
N GLN A 60 -3.20 10.71 2.73
CA GLN A 60 -3.91 10.40 1.49
C GLN A 60 -2.94 9.94 0.40
N ALA A 61 -1.76 10.56 0.29
CA ALA A 61 -0.74 10.12 -0.66
C ALA A 61 -0.29 8.67 -0.37
N LEU A 62 -0.04 8.32 0.90
CA LEU A 62 0.32 6.95 1.31
C LEU A 62 -0.84 5.97 1.10
N ALA A 63 -2.09 6.41 1.31
CA ALA A 63 -3.27 5.59 1.05
C ALA A 63 -3.38 5.14 -0.41
N SER A 64 -2.91 5.96 -1.35
CA SER A 64 -2.90 5.62 -2.78
C SER A 64 -1.98 4.43 -3.13
N LEU A 65 -1.00 4.10 -2.27
CA LEU A 65 -0.08 2.98 -2.48
C LEU A 65 -0.73 1.60 -2.29
N VAL A 66 -1.97 1.56 -1.79
CA VAL A 66 -2.73 0.32 -1.62
C VAL A 66 -3.20 -0.18 -3.00
N GLU A 67 -2.26 -0.76 -3.75
CA GLU A 67 -2.45 -1.30 -5.11
C GLU A 67 -2.28 -2.84 -5.14
N PRO A 68 -3.38 -3.61 -5.09
CA PRO A 68 -3.35 -5.08 -5.08
C PRO A 68 -2.56 -5.76 -6.17
N ASP A 69 -2.64 -5.23 -7.37
CA ASP A 69 -2.03 -5.87 -8.53
C ASP A 69 -0.50 -5.79 -8.48
N ARG A 70 0.06 -4.78 -7.78
CA ARG A 70 1.51 -4.69 -7.55
C ARG A 70 2.03 -5.77 -6.62
N MET A 71 1.24 -6.26 -5.66
CA MET A 71 1.69 -7.32 -4.73
C MET A 71 1.99 -8.64 -5.43
N LEU A 72 1.27 -8.94 -6.52
CA LEU A 72 1.42 -10.20 -7.28
C LEU A 72 2.16 -9.98 -8.61
N GLN A 73 2.75 -8.80 -8.80
CA GLN A 73 3.48 -8.47 -10.02
C GLN A 73 4.63 -9.46 -10.22
N GLY A 74 4.66 -10.10 -11.40
CA GLY A 74 5.71 -11.06 -11.78
C GLY A 74 5.49 -12.50 -11.31
N VAL A 75 4.40 -12.80 -10.58
CA VAL A 75 4.04 -14.18 -10.23
C VAL A 75 3.19 -14.80 -11.35
N PRO A 76 3.66 -15.88 -12.02
CA PRO A 76 2.92 -16.46 -13.14
C PRO A 76 1.56 -17.05 -12.74
N GLY A 77 0.52 -16.76 -13.51
CA GLY A 77 -0.80 -17.35 -13.35
C GLY A 77 -1.62 -16.84 -12.15
N THR A 78 -1.15 -15.80 -11.46
CA THR A 78 -1.87 -15.20 -10.33
C THR A 78 -2.67 -13.98 -10.75
N GLN A 79 -3.85 -13.84 -10.15
CA GLN A 79 -4.75 -12.71 -10.37
C GLN A 79 -5.44 -12.35 -9.05
N VAL A 80 -5.54 -11.05 -8.74
CA VAL A 80 -6.44 -10.56 -7.69
C VAL A 80 -7.86 -10.60 -8.25
N ARG A 81 -8.72 -11.45 -7.68
CA ARG A 81 -10.12 -11.59 -8.12
C ARG A 81 -11.12 -10.82 -7.25
N GLY A 82 -10.69 -10.32 -6.10
CA GLY A 82 -11.53 -9.56 -5.17
C GLY A 82 -10.80 -9.26 -3.87
N GLY A 83 -11.17 -8.16 -3.24
CA GLY A 83 -10.61 -7.69 -1.97
C GLY A 83 -11.28 -6.38 -1.55
N ARG A 84 -11.28 -6.09 -0.24
CA ARG A 84 -11.60 -4.77 0.30
C ARG A 84 -10.37 -4.23 0.98
N TRP A 85 -9.71 -3.29 0.33
CA TRP A 85 -8.45 -2.73 0.79
C TRP A 85 -8.65 -1.23 0.90
N TRP A 86 -8.20 -0.67 2.00
CA TRP A 86 -8.29 0.76 2.25
C TRP A 86 -7.21 1.07 3.29
N ALA A 87 -6.66 2.29 3.23
CA ALA A 87 -5.80 2.81 4.29
C ALA A 87 -6.63 3.74 5.19
N GLU A 88 -6.36 3.70 6.48
CA GLU A 88 -6.94 4.62 7.46
C GLU A 88 -5.77 5.21 8.27
N PRO A 89 -5.72 6.54 8.49
CA PRO A 89 -4.74 7.13 9.40
C PRO A 89 -5.12 6.85 10.86
N GLY A 90 -4.12 6.81 11.74
CA GLY A 90 -4.32 6.71 13.19
C GLY A 90 -4.34 5.27 13.73
N ALA A 91 -5.05 5.07 14.83
CA ALA A 91 -5.07 3.78 15.53
C ALA A 91 -5.79 2.69 14.70
N PRO A 92 -5.37 1.41 14.82
CA PRO A 92 -6.04 0.31 14.12
C PRO A 92 -7.52 0.22 14.50
N ALA A 93 -8.38 -0.02 13.52
CA ALA A 93 -9.78 -0.31 13.80
C ALA A 93 -9.94 -1.57 14.67
N GLU A 94 -10.91 -1.58 15.58
CA GLU A 94 -11.14 -2.66 16.56
C GLU A 94 -11.24 -4.06 15.94
N ARG A 95 -11.78 -4.15 14.71
CA ARG A 95 -11.89 -5.39 13.94
C ARG A 95 -10.55 -6.05 13.60
N PHE A 96 -9.44 -5.33 13.78
CA PHE A 96 -8.08 -5.81 13.55
C PHE A 96 -7.23 -5.86 14.82
N THR A 97 -7.84 -5.89 16.01
CA THR A 97 -7.12 -6.11 17.29
C THR A 97 -7.11 -7.60 17.67
N PRO A 98 -6.02 -8.15 18.24
CA PRO A 98 -4.78 -7.48 18.65
C PRO A 98 -3.84 -7.11 17.48
N GLY A 99 -4.07 -7.69 16.29
CA GLY A 99 -3.48 -7.27 15.02
C GLY A 99 -2.02 -7.67 14.78
N PHE A 100 -1.10 -7.33 15.69
CA PHE A 100 0.23 -7.92 15.76
C PHE A 100 0.38 -8.58 17.13
N GLY A 101 0.84 -9.83 17.17
CA GLY A 101 1.37 -10.36 18.43
C GLY A 101 2.66 -9.62 18.77
N GLU A 102 3.02 -9.54 20.05
CA GLU A 102 4.35 -9.03 20.42
C GLU A 102 5.43 -9.85 19.70
N PRO A 103 6.53 -9.23 19.22
CA PRO A 103 7.65 -9.98 18.66
C PRO A 103 8.11 -11.06 19.64
N GLY A 104 7.97 -12.34 19.27
CA GLY A 104 8.32 -13.49 20.11
C GLY A 104 7.17 -14.14 20.89
N SER A 105 5.94 -13.63 20.76
CA SER A 105 4.77 -14.33 21.31
C SER A 105 4.44 -15.59 20.48
N PRO A 106 4.10 -16.72 21.12
CA PRO A 106 3.62 -17.89 20.39
C PRO A 106 2.34 -17.54 19.63
N PRO A 107 2.08 -18.17 18.46
CA PRO A 107 0.86 -17.92 17.70
C PRO A 107 -0.35 -18.14 18.61
N ARG A 108 -1.20 -17.13 18.73
CA ARG A 108 -2.47 -17.28 19.46
C ARG A 108 -3.28 -18.35 18.76
N SER A 109 -3.57 -19.44 19.47
CA SER A 109 -4.54 -20.44 19.01
C SER A 109 -5.90 -19.76 19.00
N VAL A 110 -6.46 -19.57 17.80
CA VAL A 110 -7.85 -19.14 17.64
C VAL A 110 -8.73 -20.39 17.84
N PRO A 111 -9.77 -20.35 18.70
CA PRO A 111 -10.71 -21.44 18.83
C PRO A 111 -11.57 -21.65 17.58
#